data_AF-A0A2U1R3H0-F1
#
_entry.id   AF-A0A2U1R3H0-F1
#
_cell.length_a   1.000
_cell.length_b   1.000
_cell.length_c   1.000
_cell.angle_alpha   90.00
_cell.angle_beta   90.00
_cell.angle_gamma   90.00
#
_symmetry.space_group_name_H-M   'P 1'
#
loop_
_entity.id
_entity.type
_entity.pdbx_description
1 polymer ?
#
loop_
_entity_poly.entity_id
_entity_poly.type
_entity_poly.pdbx_seq_one_letter_code
_entity_poly.pdbx_strand_id
1 'polypeptide(L)'
;MFDPTDGRYRFNNMKSSNTYRRYKQVDKSINLDTLKPVTKEIPAHGSYGALLFTVEWKTKRNQILTRDGKCIICSSTENLQIHHRQYHFIVRENKFKLPWDYEDYLLITLCEVCHRRGHSKYKVPTINI
;
A
#
# COMPACT_ATOMS: atom_id res chain seq x y z
N MET A 1 1.00 4.68 25.54
CA MET A 1 1.60 5.17 24.27
C MET A 1 1.54 4.05 23.27
N PHE A 2 0.53 4.02 22.40
CA PHE A 2 0.32 2.91 21.45
C PHE A 2 1.29 3.08 20.27
N ASP A 3 2.37 2.29 20.27
CA ASP A 3 3.28 2.18 19.13
C ASP A 3 2.53 1.51 17.96
N PRO A 4 2.22 2.22 16.86
CA PRO A 4 1.51 1.65 15.71
C PRO A 4 2.34 0.59 14.97
N THR A 5 3.60 0.42 15.34
CA THR A 5 4.44 -0.65 14.83
C THR A 5 4.28 -1.94 15.62
N ASP A 6 3.55 -1.98 16.74
CA ASP A 6 3.33 -3.15 17.60
C ASP A 6 2.08 -3.97 17.25
N GLY A 7 1.63 -3.90 15.99
CA GLY A 7 0.55 -4.73 15.48
C GLY A 7 1.03 -6.15 15.17
N ARG A 8 0.14 -7.14 15.36
CA ARG A 8 0.32 -8.58 15.06
C ARG A 8 0.87 -8.92 13.65
N TYR A 9 1.03 -7.93 12.78
CA TYR A 9 1.57 -8.02 11.42
C TYR A 9 3.06 -7.61 11.31
N ARG A 10 3.78 -7.42 12.43
CA ARG A 10 5.25 -7.18 12.43
C ARG A 10 6.01 -8.26 11.67
N PHE A 11 5.52 -9.51 11.74
CA PHE A 11 6.17 -10.67 11.16
C PHE A 11 5.18 -11.42 10.26
N ASN A 12 4.78 -10.83 9.13
CA ASN A 12 4.49 -11.71 8.00
C ASN A 12 5.84 -12.32 7.63
N ASN A 13 6.05 -13.59 8.01
CA ASN A 13 7.13 -14.42 7.50
C ASN A 13 7.14 -14.28 5.98
N MET A 14 8.02 -13.41 5.47
CA MET A 14 8.30 -13.34 4.06
C MET A 14 8.89 -14.71 3.73
N LYS A 15 8.20 -15.51 2.91
CA LYS A 15 8.75 -16.75 2.36
C LYS A 15 9.85 -16.43 1.35
N SER A 16 10.90 -15.77 1.81
CA SER A 16 12.12 -15.46 1.09
C SER A 16 13.21 -15.23 2.13
N SER A 17 14.34 -15.90 1.95
CA SER A 17 15.54 -15.82 2.82
C SER A 17 16.18 -14.43 2.91
N ASN A 18 15.67 -13.44 2.17
CA ASN A 18 16.13 -12.07 2.26
C ASN A 18 15.30 -11.26 3.28
N THR A 19 15.93 -10.84 4.37
CA THR A 19 15.41 -9.80 5.28
C THR A 19 15.20 -8.50 4.51
N TYR A 20 13.98 -8.25 4.05
CA TYR A 20 13.63 -6.99 3.40
C TYR A 20 13.67 -5.84 4.42
N ARG A 21 14.71 -5.00 4.35
CA ARG A 21 14.82 -3.78 5.16
C ARG A 21 14.02 -2.66 4.48
N ARG A 22 12.88 -2.28 5.08
CA ARG A 22 12.02 -1.19 4.59
C ARG A 22 12.83 0.10 4.40
N TYR A 23 12.89 0.64 3.18
CA TYR A 23 13.57 1.91 2.89
C TYR A 23 12.82 3.06 3.58
N LYS A 24 13.48 3.73 4.53
CA LYS A 24 13.01 4.99 5.12
C LYS A 24 13.43 6.11 4.19
N GLN A 25 12.46 6.92 3.72
CA GLN A 25 12.80 8.15 3.01
C GLN A 25 13.61 9.06 3.94
N VAL A 26 14.59 9.79 3.41
CA VAL A 26 15.38 10.75 4.19
C VAL A 26 14.43 11.80 4.78
N ASP A 27 14.60 12.12 6.06
CA ASP A 27 13.78 13.11 6.77
C ASP A 27 13.95 14.50 6.12
N LYS A 28 13.09 14.82 5.16
CA LYS A 28 12.85 16.20 4.76
C LYS A 28 11.97 16.81 5.84
N SER A 29 12.42 17.89 6.49
CA SER A 29 11.61 18.63 7.45
C SER A 29 10.29 19.03 6.80
N ILE A 30 9.19 18.43 7.27
CA ILE A 30 7.86 18.67 6.73
C ILE A 30 7.34 19.95 7.39
N ASN A 31 7.34 21.06 6.66
CA ASN A 31 6.69 22.29 7.11
C ASN A 31 5.16 22.09 7.02
N LEU A 32 4.51 22.02 8.18
CA LEU A 32 3.08 21.71 8.31
C LEU A 32 2.19 22.82 7.73
N ASP A 33 2.65 24.07 7.75
CA ASP A 33 1.94 25.24 7.20
C ASP A 33 1.92 25.24 5.65
N THR A 34 2.74 24.39 5.02
CA THR A 34 2.75 24.21 3.56
C THR A 34 1.84 23.07 3.09
N LEU A 35 1.15 22.36 4.01
CA LEU A 35 0.17 21.32 3.69
C LEU A 35 -1.17 21.94 3.27
N LYS A 36 -1.17 22.70 2.18
CA LYS A 36 -2.41 22.91 1.42
C LYS A 36 -2.83 21.56 0.84
N PRO A 37 -4.13 21.22 0.79
CA PRO A 37 -4.58 20.01 0.10
C PRO A 37 -4.04 20.08 -1.33
N VAL A 38 -3.13 19.16 -1.64
CA VAL A 38 -2.57 19.05 -2.98
C VAL A 38 -3.71 18.55 -3.87
N THR A 39 -4.28 19.47 -4.64
CA THR A 39 -5.28 19.18 -5.68
C THR A 39 -4.65 18.58 -6.94
N LYS A 40 -3.32 18.45 -6.98
CA LYS A 40 -2.64 17.68 -8.03
C LYS A 40 -2.84 16.20 -7.76
N GLU A 41 -3.40 15.52 -8.76
CA GLU A 41 -3.57 14.07 -8.79
C GLU A 41 -2.24 13.38 -8.45
N ILE A 42 -2.11 12.96 -7.19
CA ILE A 42 -1.08 12.02 -6.79
C ILE A 42 -1.51 10.71 -7.46
N PRO A 43 -0.78 10.16 -8.45
CA PRO A 43 -1.20 8.92 -9.09
C PRO A 43 -1.26 7.85 -8.01
N ALA A 44 -2.49 7.54 -7.60
CA ALA A 44 -2.78 6.61 -6.54
C ALA A 44 -2.35 5.23 -7.04
N HIS A 45 -1.28 4.69 -6.44
CA HIS A 45 -0.78 3.34 -6.71
C HIS A 45 -0.36 3.08 -8.17
N GLY A 46 0.96 3.12 -8.41
CA GLY A 46 1.66 2.43 -9.51
C GLY A 46 0.94 2.46 -10.87
N SER A 47 1.16 3.51 -11.67
CA SER A 47 0.97 3.58 -13.15
C SER A 47 -0.30 3.00 -13.81
N TYR A 48 -1.30 2.50 -13.08
CA TYR A 48 -2.41 1.71 -13.62
C TYR A 48 -3.77 2.27 -13.18
N GLY A 49 -3.94 3.60 -13.21
CA GLY A 49 -5.20 4.25 -12.83
C GLY A 49 -6.43 3.69 -13.55
N ALA A 50 -6.28 3.31 -14.83
CA ALA A 50 -7.35 2.67 -15.60
C ALA A 50 -7.74 1.28 -15.09
N LEU A 51 -6.79 0.50 -14.55
CA LEU A 51 -7.07 -0.86 -14.04
C LEU A 51 -7.95 -0.83 -12.79
N LEU A 52 -8.03 0.31 -12.09
CA LEU A 52 -8.89 0.46 -10.91
C LEU A 52 -10.38 0.39 -11.23
N PHE A 53 -10.77 0.57 -12.49
CA PHE A 53 -12.17 0.56 -12.91
C PHE A 53 -12.64 -0.82 -13.41
N THR A 54 -11.73 -1.78 -13.57
CA THR A 54 -12.06 -3.11 -14.10
C THR A 54 -12.77 -3.99 -13.07
N VAL A 55 -13.49 -5.00 -13.55
CA VAL A 55 -14.30 -5.90 -12.71
C VAL A 55 -13.40 -6.76 -11.82
N GLU A 56 -12.24 -7.16 -12.32
CA GLU A 56 -11.25 -7.98 -11.62
C GLU A 56 -10.71 -7.23 -10.40
N TRP A 57 -10.32 -5.96 -10.58
CA TRP A 57 -9.86 -5.15 -9.45
C TRP A 57 -10.99 -4.87 -8.46
N LYS A 58 -12.21 -4.55 -8.92
CA LYS A 58 -13.36 -4.35 -8.02
C LYS A 58 -13.64 -5.59 -7.17
N THR A 59 -13.57 -6.77 -7.79
CA THR A 59 -13.74 -8.06 -7.10
C THR A 59 -12.65 -8.28 -6.06
N LYS A 60 -11.37 -8.14 -6.45
CA LYS A 60 -10.24 -8.27 -5.51
C LYS A 60 -10.33 -7.26 -4.38
N ARG A 61 -10.62 -6.01 -4.70
CA ARG A 61 -10.79 -4.92 -3.71
C ARG A 61 -11.86 -5.29 -2.69
N ASN A 62 -13.01 -5.77 -3.13
CA ASN A 62 -14.08 -6.18 -2.24
C ASN A 62 -13.66 -7.35 -1.34
N GLN A 63 -12.96 -8.35 -1.87
CA GLN A 63 -12.44 -9.46 -1.06
C GLN A 63 -11.54 -8.97 0.09
N ILE A 64 -10.59 -8.08 -0.21
CA ILE A 64 -9.67 -7.53 0.80
C ILE A 64 -10.40 -6.62 1.80
N LEU A 65 -11.36 -5.81 1.33
CA LEU A 65 -12.18 -4.97 2.22
C LEU A 65 -13.08 -5.81 3.14
N THR A 66 -13.66 -6.91 2.65
CA THR A 66 -14.46 -7.83 3.47
C THR A 66 -13.58 -8.53 4.51
N ARG A 67 -12.35 -8.90 4.16
CA ARG A 67 -11.39 -9.51 5.09
C ARG A 67 -11.01 -8.56 6.23
N ASP A 68 -10.68 -7.30 5.91
CA ASP A 68 -10.13 -6.37 6.89
C ASP A 68 -11.21 -5.53 7.60
N GLY A 69 -12.29 -5.18 6.90
CA GLY A 69 -13.45 -4.39 7.36
C GLY A 69 -13.17 -2.92 7.72
N LYS A 70 -11.93 -2.61 8.08
CA LYS A 70 -11.47 -1.32 8.58
C LYS A 70 -9.99 -1.13 8.30
N CYS A 71 -9.50 0.09 8.49
CA CYS A 71 -8.08 0.38 8.47
C CYS A 71 -7.34 -0.50 9.48
N ILE A 72 -6.37 -1.29 9.02
CA ILE A 72 -5.64 -2.20 9.91
C ILE A 72 -4.68 -1.48 10.88
N ILE A 73 -4.43 -0.19 10.67
CA ILE A 73 -3.53 0.62 11.52
C ILE A 73 -4.30 1.38 12.60
N CYS A 74 -5.42 2.02 12.26
CA CYS A 74 -6.16 2.90 13.19
C CYS A 74 -7.61 2.48 13.42
N SER A 75 -8.08 1.38 12.83
CA SER A 75 -9.47 0.90 12.91
C SER A 75 -10.56 1.82 12.33
N SER A 76 -10.21 2.94 11.68
CA SER A 76 -11.19 3.76 10.95
C SER A 76 -11.89 2.96 9.85
N THR A 77 -13.18 3.20 9.66
CA THR A 77 -14.03 2.62 8.60
C THR A 77 -14.28 3.59 7.45
N GLU A 78 -13.68 4.78 7.49
CA GLU A 78 -13.89 5.85 6.52
C GLU A 78 -12.79 5.86 5.45
N ASN A 79 -13.17 6.21 4.22
CA ASN A 79 -12.26 6.41 3.08
C ASN A 79 -11.23 5.27 2.92
N LEU A 80 -11.73 4.03 2.91
CA LEU A 80 -10.91 2.82 2.86
C LEU A 80 -10.32 2.58 1.46
N GLN A 81 -9.01 2.33 1.46
CA GLN A 81 -8.20 2.08 0.28
C GLN A 81 -7.37 0.81 0.46
N ILE A 82 -7.10 0.12 -0.64
CA ILE A 82 -6.21 -1.04 -0.64
C ILE A 82 -4.79 -0.59 -0.95
N HIS A 83 -3.89 -0.87 0.00
CA HIS A 83 -2.46 -0.59 -0.11
C HIS A 83 -1.70 -1.85 -0.55
N HIS A 84 -0.97 -1.75 -1.66
CA HIS A 84 0.04 -2.73 -2.05
C HIS A 84 1.30 -2.57 -1.20
N ARG A 85 1.71 -3.63 -0.51
CA ARG A 85 2.93 -3.67 0.31
C ARG A 85 4.21 -3.82 -0.51
N GLN A 86 4.09 -4.32 -1.74
CA GLN A 86 5.16 -4.41 -2.73
C GLN A 86 4.56 -4.49 -4.14
N TYR A 87 5.34 -4.12 -5.15
CA TYR A 87 5.04 -4.36 -6.55
C TYR A 87 5.94 -5.45 -7.12
N HIS A 88 5.42 -6.18 -8.10
CA HIS A 88 6.14 -7.21 -8.85
C HIS A 88 6.28 -6.77 -10.30
N PHE A 89 7.52 -6.73 -10.79
CA PHE A 89 7.83 -6.45 -12.18
C PHE A 89 8.24 -7.76 -12.86
N ILE A 90 7.44 -8.20 -13.84
CA ILE A 90 7.66 -9.45 -14.57
C ILE A 90 8.69 -9.18 -15.66
N VAL A 91 9.93 -9.63 -15.46
CA VAL A 91 11.06 -9.26 -16.34
C VAL A 91 10.83 -9.79 -17.76
N ARG A 92 10.38 -11.04 -17.88
CA ARG A 92 10.13 -11.71 -19.16
C ARG A 92 9.03 -11.04 -20.01
N GLU A 93 8.10 -10.34 -19.37
CA GLU A 93 6.97 -9.66 -20.05
C GLU A 93 7.14 -8.14 -20.06
N ASN A 94 8.23 -7.61 -19.49
CA ASN A 94 8.54 -6.19 -19.35
C ASN A 94 7.36 -5.35 -18.84
N LYS A 95 6.61 -5.88 -17.85
CA LYS A 95 5.42 -5.22 -17.29
C LYS A 95 5.25 -5.54 -15.81
N PHE A 96 4.52 -4.69 -15.08
CA PHE A 96 4.14 -5.04 -13.73
C PHE A 96 3.02 -6.08 -13.72
N LYS A 97 3.03 -6.90 -12.66
CA LYS A 97 1.95 -7.82 -12.35
C LYS A 97 0.64 -7.05 -12.11
N LEU A 98 -0.47 -7.61 -12.57
CA LEU A 98 -1.79 -6.99 -12.47
C LEU A 98 -2.25 -6.92 -11.01
N PRO A 99 -3.01 -5.88 -10.62
CA PRO A 99 -3.39 -5.66 -9.22
C PRO A 99 -4.18 -6.81 -8.57
N TRP A 100 -5.00 -7.53 -9.34
CA TRP A 100 -5.80 -8.65 -8.84
C TRP A 100 -5.02 -9.96 -8.69
N ASP A 101 -3.89 -10.10 -9.36
CA ASP A 101 -3.05 -11.31 -9.32
C ASP A 101 -2.10 -11.34 -8.11
N TYR A 102 -2.09 -10.28 -7.28
CA TYR A 102 -1.30 -10.27 -6.05
C TYR A 102 -1.94 -11.18 -4.99
N GLU A 103 -1.07 -11.87 -4.26
CA GLU A 103 -1.44 -12.62 -3.07
C GLU A 103 -2.05 -11.71 -2.01
N ASP A 104 -3.08 -12.19 -1.32
CA ASP A 104 -3.87 -11.39 -0.37
C ASP A 104 -3.01 -10.75 0.74
N TYR A 105 -1.94 -11.42 1.19
CA TYR A 105 -1.07 -10.90 2.25
C TYR A 105 -0.21 -9.69 1.83
N LEU A 106 -0.15 -9.40 0.53
CA LEU A 106 0.50 -8.22 -0.04
C LEU A 106 -0.44 -7.03 -0.18
N LEU A 107 -1.73 -7.22 0.08
CA LEU A 107 -2.77 -6.20 0.01
C LEU A 107 -3.35 -5.99 1.40
N ILE A 108 -3.44 -4.73 1.84
CA ILE A 108 -4.01 -4.38 3.16
C ILE A 108 -4.96 -3.20 3.04
N THR A 109 -5.97 -3.17 3.89
CA THR A 109 -6.92 -2.05 3.95
C THR A 109 -6.41 -0.95 4.89
N LEU A 110 -6.30 0.27 4.37
CA LEU A 110 -5.93 1.46 5.12
C LEU A 110 -6.94 2.58 4.86
N CYS A 111 -7.20 3.43 5.86
CA CYS A 111 -7.86 4.70 5.60
C CYS A 111 -6.89 5.65 4.88
N GLU A 112 -7.42 6.64 4.17
CA GLU A 112 -6.65 7.64 3.42
C GLU A 112 -5.52 8.28 4.25
N VAL A 113 -5.78 8.66 5.51
CA VAL A 113 -4.78 9.29 6.39
C VAL A 113 -3.61 8.34 6.67
N CYS A 114 -3.90 7.09 7.01
CA CYS A 114 -2.87 6.09 7.28
C CYS A 114 -2.10 5.71 6.01
N HIS A 115 -2.81 5.62 4.88
CA HIS A 115 -2.24 5.34 3.58
C HIS A 115 -1.24 6.42 3.16
N ARG A 116 -1.67 7.69 3.16
CA ARG A 116 -0.83 8.84 2.82
C ARG A 116 0.36 8.99 3.76
N ARG A 117 0.16 8.83 5.07
CA ARG A 117 1.26 8.84 6.07
C ARG A 117 2.28 7.72 5.79
N GLY A 118 1.80 6.55 5.40
CA GLY A 118 2.66 5.42 5.00
C GLY A 118 3.55 5.77 3.81
N HIS A 119 2.96 6.28 2.73
CA HIS A 119 3.68 6.66 1.52
C HIS A 119 4.63 7.85 1.70
N SER A 120 4.28 8.78 2.60
CA SER A 120 5.16 9.91 2.97
C SER A 120 6.43 9.46 3.70
N LYS A 121 6.43 8.27 4.33
CA LYS A 121 7.55 7.79 5.14
C LYS A 121 8.32 6.66 4.46
N TYR A 122 7.64 5.86 3.66
CA TYR A 122 8.18 4.64 3.09
C TYR A 122 7.85 4.54 1.60
N LYS A 123 8.86 4.19 0.80
CA LYS A 123 8.64 3.80 -0.60
C LYS A 123 8.18 2.34 -0.64
N VAL A 124 7.15 2.05 -1.43
CA VAL A 124 6.73 0.67 -1.70
C VAL A 124 7.81 0.00 -2.56
N PRO A 125 8.38 -1.14 -2.16
CA PRO A 125 9.37 -1.84 -2.97
C PRO A 125 8.79 -2.35 -4.28
N THR A 126 9.64 -2.40 -5.30
CA THR A 126 9.42 -3.17 -6.52
C THR A 126 10.40 -4.33 -6.53
N ILE A 127 9.90 -5.55 -6.77
CA ILE A 127 10.70 -6.77 -6.86
C ILE A 127 10.57 -7.30 -8.29
N ASN A 128 11.69 -7.66 -8.89
CA ASN A 128 11.71 -8.32 -10.19
C ASN A 128 11.40 -9.81 -10.01
N ILE A 129 10.46 -10.32 -10.80
CA ILE A 129 10.05 -11.72 -10.83
C ILE A 129 10.10 -12.29 -12.25
#